data_AF-A0A7S1UCB5-F1
#
_entry.id   AF-A0A7S1UCB5-F1
#
_cell.length_a   1.000
_cell.length_b   1.000
_cell.length_c   1.000
_cell.angle_alpha   90.00
_cell.angle_beta   90.00
_cell.angle_gamma   90.00
#
_symmetry.space_group_name_H-M   'P 1'
#
loop_
_entity.id
_entity.type
_entity.pdbx_description
1 polymer ?
#
loop_
_entity_poly.entity_id
_entity_poly.type
_entity_poly.pdbx_seq_one_letter_code
_entity_poly.pdbx_strand_id
1 'polypeptide(L)'
;GSKSKVEYTFGYKRCDDGKVRIFLHHSSVPYNPDSSAAGPADITEDEVREAQDLWRDSIKAISADFKGKKDFVATAGEAAGKLYAYGHANVLFKPTKAKEAQFRPMATDAMSYFVGAKNVENGAISEDGGFAINGGRGWADVVFDNH
;
A
#
# COMPACT_ATOMS: atom_id res chain seq x y z
N GLY A 1 14.00 27.48 -16.36
CA GLY A 1 13.31 26.67 -15.35
C GLY A 1 14.02 26.79 -14.02
N SER A 2 13.32 26.58 -12.90
CA SER A 2 13.88 26.56 -11.55
C SER A 2 14.58 25.22 -11.24
N LYS A 3 15.51 25.23 -10.28
CA LYS A 3 16.15 24.01 -9.75
C LYS A 3 15.26 23.40 -8.67
N SER A 4 15.05 22.09 -8.73
CA SER A 4 14.35 21.32 -7.69
C SER A 4 15.27 20.24 -7.13
N LYS A 5 15.19 20.00 -5.82
CA LYS A 5 15.84 18.86 -5.15
C LYS A 5 14.90 17.65 -5.21
N VAL A 6 15.45 16.46 -5.36
CA VAL A 6 14.74 15.16 -5.28
C VAL A 6 15.60 14.17 -4.51
N GLU A 7 14.94 13.23 -3.84
CA GLU A 7 15.56 12.02 -3.29
C GLU A 7 15.31 10.88 -4.28
N TYR A 8 16.32 10.04 -4.53
CA TYR A 8 16.22 9.04 -5.58
C TYR A 8 16.99 7.76 -5.27
N THR A 9 16.45 6.65 -5.78
CA THR A 9 17.07 5.33 -5.84
C THR A 9 17.08 4.85 -7.29
N PHE A 10 18.27 4.61 -7.84
CA PHE A 10 18.46 4.01 -9.15
C PHE A 10 19.14 2.65 -9.07
N GLY A 11 18.59 1.67 -9.80
CA GLY A 11 19.28 0.42 -10.12
C GLY A 11 19.67 0.39 -11.60
N TYR A 12 20.89 -0.05 -11.90
CA TYR A 12 21.41 -0.17 -13.26
C TYR A 12 21.76 -1.62 -13.61
N LYS A 13 21.51 -2.02 -14.86
CA LYS A 13 21.96 -3.31 -15.39
C LYS A 13 22.59 -3.13 -16.77
N ARG A 14 23.56 -3.98 -17.11
CA ARG A 14 24.06 -4.11 -18.48
C ARG A 14 23.15 -5.07 -19.24
N CYS A 15 22.66 -4.66 -20.40
CA CYS A 15 21.85 -5.49 -21.28
C CYS A 15 22.73 -6.29 -22.26
N ASP A 16 22.12 -7.23 -22.97
CA ASP A 16 22.79 -8.14 -23.92
C ASP A 16 23.47 -7.41 -25.08
N ASP A 17 23.01 -6.19 -25.40
CA ASP A 17 23.65 -5.29 -26.37
C ASP A 17 24.88 -4.54 -25.79
N GLY A 18 25.31 -4.91 -24.59
CA GLY A 18 26.44 -4.31 -23.88
C GLY A 18 26.14 -2.96 -23.22
N LYS A 19 24.96 -2.36 -23.38
CA LYS A 19 24.64 -1.02 -22.86
C LYS A 19 24.09 -1.07 -21.43
N VAL A 20 24.47 -0.09 -20.60
CA VAL A 20 23.94 0.09 -19.25
C VAL A 20 22.60 0.82 -19.32
N ARG A 21 21.59 0.31 -18.62
CA ARG A 21 20.25 0.92 -18.54
C ARG A 21 19.72 0.88 -17.11
N ILE A 22 18.86 1.83 -16.77
CA ILE A 22 18.12 1.87 -15.51
C ILE A 22 17.10 0.73 -15.52
N PHE A 23 17.07 -0.09 -14.46
CA PHE A 23 16.03 -1.11 -14.25
C PHE A 23 15.18 -0.86 -12.99
N LEU A 24 15.62 0.05 -12.11
CA LEU A 24 14.88 0.52 -10.93
C LEU A 24 14.99 2.04 -10.87
N HIS A 25 13.87 2.73 -10.73
CA HIS A 25 13.81 4.17 -10.49
C HIS A 25 12.69 4.42 -9.48
N HIS A 26 13.05 4.88 -8.28
CA HIS A 26 12.15 5.44 -7.30
C HIS A 26 12.63 6.85 -6.98
N SER A 27 11.75 7.84 -7.01
CA SER A 27 12.10 9.21 -6.64
C SER A 27 10.92 9.92 -5.97
N SER A 28 11.26 10.84 -5.07
CA SER A 28 10.32 11.69 -4.36
C SER A 28 10.87 13.12 -4.31
N VAL A 29 9.97 14.09 -4.19
CA VAL A 29 10.36 15.41 -3.72
C VAL A 29 10.73 15.29 -2.23
N PRO A 30 11.74 16.04 -1.74
CA PRO A 30 12.05 16.06 -0.32
C PRO A 30 10.80 16.50 0.45
N TYR A 31 10.57 15.85 1.59
CA TYR A 31 9.51 16.29 2.50
C TYR A 31 9.75 17.75 2.90
N ASN A 32 8.71 18.58 2.73
CA ASN A 32 8.72 19.98 3.15
C ASN A 32 7.60 20.19 4.19
N PRO A 33 7.93 20.22 5.50
CA PRO A 33 6.92 20.39 6.55
C PRO A 33 6.18 21.72 6.44
N ASP A 34 6.79 22.76 5.86
CA ASP A 34 6.17 24.09 5.72
C ASP A 34 5.16 24.17 4.57
N SER A 35 4.98 23.09 3.79
CA SER A 35 4.05 23.05 2.65
C SER A 35 2.65 22.57 2.99
N SER A 36 2.39 22.14 4.23
CA SER A 36 1.04 21.94 4.73
C SER A 36 0.42 23.29 5.08
N ALA A 37 -0.52 23.76 4.25
CA ALA A 37 -1.46 24.79 4.65
C ALA A 37 -2.11 24.38 5.99
N ALA A 38 -2.30 25.34 6.91
CA ALA A 38 -2.80 25.12 8.26
C ALA A 38 -4.04 24.19 8.26
N GLY A 39 -3.78 22.92 8.56
CA GLY A 39 -4.77 21.88 8.84
C GLY A 39 -4.96 21.71 10.35
N PRO A 40 -5.60 20.62 10.80
CA PRO A 40 -5.52 20.21 12.21
C PRO A 40 -4.06 20.08 12.68
N ALA A 41 -3.85 19.95 13.99
CA ALA A 41 -2.54 19.82 14.60
C ALA A 41 -1.61 18.85 13.85
N ASP A 42 -0.31 19.13 13.87
CA ASP A 42 0.69 18.30 13.20
C ASP A 42 0.57 16.84 13.65
N ILE A 43 0.67 15.91 12.70
CA ILE A 43 0.70 14.48 12.99
C ILE A 43 1.95 14.18 13.80
N THR A 44 1.77 13.57 14.96
CA THR A 44 2.85 13.17 15.86
C THR A 44 3.47 11.84 15.44
N GLU A 45 4.71 11.59 15.86
CA GLU A 45 5.37 10.30 15.63
C GLU A 45 4.58 9.13 16.26
N ASP A 46 3.98 9.36 17.43
CA ASP A 46 3.16 8.36 18.11
C ASP A 46 1.91 8.00 17.30
N GLU A 47 1.21 8.98 16.73
CA GLU A 47 0.05 8.72 15.85
C GLU A 47 0.45 7.93 14.60
N VAL A 48 1.64 8.19 14.03
CA VAL A 48 2.16 7.39 12.90
C VAL A 48 2.43 5.95 13.33
N ARG A 49 3.04 5.74 14.50
CA ARG A 49 3.32 4.40 15.04
C ARG A 49 2.03 3.65 15.34
N GLU A 50 1.03 4.31 15.91
CA GLU A 50 -0.30 3.72 16.13
C GLU A 50 -0.98 3.32 14.82
N ALA A 51 -0.89 4.15 13.77
CA ALA A 51 -1.42 3.82 12.46
C ALA A 51 -0.69 2.63 11.81
N GLN A 52 0.64 2.55 11.96
CA GLN A 52 1.45 1.41 11.50
C GLN A 52 1.07 0.13 12.25
N ASP A 53 0.90 0.21 13.57
CA ASP A 53 0.47 -0.89 14.43
C ASP A 53 -0.91 -1.41 14.03
N LEU A 54 -1.87 -0.51 13.83
CA LEU A 54 -3.20 -0.85 13.35
C LEU A 54 -3.14 -1.51 11.97
N TRP A 55 -2.25 -1.06 11.07
CA TRP A 55 -2.09 -1.67 9.76
C TRP A 55 -1.56 -3.10 9.86
N ARG A 56 -0.49 -3.32 10.64
CA ARG A 56 0.06 -4.65 10.93
C ARG A 56 -1.02 -5.57 11.48
N ASP A 57 -1.72 -5.12 12.51
CA ASP A 57 -2.68 -5.94 13.24
C ASP A 57 -3.90 -6.27 12.37
N SER A 58 -4.30 -5.35 11.49
CA SER A 58 -5.32 -5.59 10.47
C SER A 58 -4.91 -6.70 9.49
N ILE A 59 -3.68 -6.69 8.97
CA ILE A 59 -3.21 -7.76 8.07
C ILE A 59 -3.18 -9.12 8.78
N LYS A 60 -2.77 -9.15 10.05
CA LYS A 60 -2.78 -10.37 10.88
C LYS A 60 -4.21 -10.86 11.12
N ALA A 61 -5.14 -9.96 11.44
CA ALA A 61 -6.55 -10.30 11.64
C ALA A 61 -7.17 -10.89 10.37
N ILE A 62 -7.00 -10.24 9.21
CA ILE A 62 -7.50 -10.75 7.92
C ILE A 62 -6.88 -12.12 7.61
N SER A 63 -5.58 -12.30 7.86
CA SER A 63 -4.88 -13.58 7.67
C SER A 63 -5.45 -14.69 8.56
N ALA A 64 -5.72 -14.38 9.83
CA ALA A 64 -6.24 -15.31 10.81
C ALA A 64 -7.69 -15.70 10.49
N ASP A 65 -8.52 -14.72 10.13
CA ASP A 65 -9.92 -14.95 9.76
C ASP A 65 -10.02 -15.78 8.48
N PHE A 66 -9.18 -15.50 7.48
CA PHE A 66 -9.12 -16.31 6.27
C PHE A 66 -8.78 -17.78 6.58
N LYS A 67 -7.74 -18.02 7.40
CA LYS A 67 -7.35 -19.38 7.82
C LYS A 67 -8.43 -20.07 8.66
N GLY A 68 -9.10 -19.30 9.50
CA GLY A 68 -10.22 -19.75 10.32
C GLY A 68 -11.52 -19.95 9.53
N LYS A 69 -11.52 -19.68 8.21
CA LYS A 69 -12.72 -19.71 7.35
C LYS A 69 -13.85 -18.81 7.88
N LYS A 70 -13.48 -17.68 8.47
CA LYS A 70 -14.39 -16.60 8.87
C LYS A 70 -14.52 -15.58 7.74
N ASP A 71 -15.35 -14.57 7.94
CA ASP A 71 -15.54 -13.48 7.00
C ASP A 71 -14.38 -12.48 6.99
N PHE A 72 -13.26 -12.90 6.40
CA PHE A 72 -12.07 -12.07 6.25
C PHE A 72 -12.27 -10.89 5.29
N VAL A 73 -13.31 -10.91 4.44
CA VAL A 73 -13.66 -9.82 3.54
C VAL A 73 -14.28 -8.67 4.34
N ALA A 74 -15.20 -8.97 5.26
CA ALA A 74 -15.72 -7.98 6.20
C ALA A 74 -14.60 -7.39 7.07
N THR A 75 -13.72 -8.24 7.63
CA THR A 75 -12.55 -7.77 8.42
C THR A 75 -11.65 -6.83 7.61
N ALA A 76 -11.41 -7.15 6.34
CA ALA A 76 -10.63 -6.28 5.46
C ALA A 76 -11.34 -4.95 5.14
N GLY A 77 -12.66 -4.98 4.98
CA GLY A 77 -13.47 -3.78 4.76
C GLY A 77 -13.43 -2.83 5.95
N GLU A 78 -13.58 -3.37 7.17
CA GLU A 78 -13.47 -2.58 8.41
C GLU A 78 -12.06 -2.00 8.58
N ALA A 79 -11.02 -2.78 8.31
CA ALA A 79 -9.64 -2.30 8.34
C ALA A 79 -9.42 -1.18 7.32
N ALA A 80 -9.89 -1.35 6.08
CA ALA A 80 -9.76 -0.34 5.04
C ALA A 80 -10.43 0.98 5.42
N GLY A 81 -11.62 0.92 6.04
CA GLY A 81 -12.34 2.11 6.52
C GLY A 81 -11.64 2.86 7.66
N LYS A 82 -10.81 2.17 8.45
CA LYS A 82 -10.01 2.79 9.52
C LYS A 82 -8.68 3.35 9.02
N LEU A 83 -8.05 2.68 8.05
CA LEU A 83 -6.66 2.93 7.66
C LEU A 83 -6.50 3.84 6.45
N TYR A 84 -7.47 3.84 5.52
CA TYR A 84 -7.36 4.57 4.27
C TYR A 84 -8.35 5.71 4.23
N ALA A 85 -7.88 6.89 3.82
CA ALA A 85 -8.67 8.11 3.74
C ALA A 85 -9.70 8.12 2.58
N TYR A 86 -10.17 6.95 2.12
CA TYR A 86 -11.26 6.88 1.14
C TYR A 86 -12.50 7.59 1.70
N GLY A 87 -13.11 8.46 0.89
CA GLY A 87 -14.23 9.31 1.33
C GLY A 87 -13.82 10.57 2.10
N HIS A 88 -12.56 10.67 2.53
CA HIS A 88 -12.00 11.86 3.19
C HIS A 88 -11.02 12.62 2.28
N ALA A 89 -10.29 11.91 1.41
CA ALA A 89 -9.33 12.46 0.44
C ALA A 89 -9.12 11.49 -0.74
N ASN A 90 -8.40 11.96 -1.76
CA ASN A 90 -7.91 11.10 -2.84
C ASN A 90 -6.76 10.23 -2.31
N VAL A 91 -6.89 8.91 -2.46
CA VAL A 91 -5.86 7.95 -2.03
C VAL A 91 -5.05 7.49 -3.24
N LEU A 92 -3.74 7.71 -3.20
CA LEU A 92 -2.80 7.18 -4.19
C LEU A 92 -2.20 5.85 -3.70
N PHE A 93 -2.92 4.76 -3.90
CA PHE A 93 -2.43 3.44 -3.52
C PHE A 93 -1.77 2.73 -4.71
N LYS A 94 -0.44 2.52 -4.64
CA LYS A 94 0.35 1.76 -5.61
C LYS A 94 0.89 0.47 -4.96
N PRO A 95 0.17 -0.67 -5.07
CA PRO A 95 0.59 -1.92 -4.44
C PRO A 95 1.83 -2.54 -5.06
N THR A 96 2.54 -3.35 -4.27
CA THR A 96 3.79 -4.03 -4.69
C THR A 96 3.59 -5.16 -5.69
N LYS A 97 2.39 -5.76 -5.73
CA LYS A 97 2.06 -6.90 -6.62
C LYS A 97 1.05 -6.50 -7.71
N ALA A 98 1.21 -5.31 -8.28
CA ALA A 98 0.31 -4.77 -9.29
C ALA A 98 1.10 -4.29 -10.52
N LYS A 99 1.00 -5.05 -11.61
CA LYS A 99 1.75 -4.87 -12.85
C LYS A 99 0.87 -4.28 -13.94
N GLU A 100 -0.37 -4.74 -14.06
CA GLU A 100 -1.29 -4.37 -15.15
C GLU A 100 -2.06 -3.09 -14.82
N ALA A 101 -2.83 -3.09 -13.73
CA ALA A 101 -3.40 -1.89 -13.17
C ALA A 101 -2.45 -1.43 -12.06
N GLN A 102 -1.71 -0.35 -12.23
CA GLN A 102 -0.65 -0.02 -11.27
C GLN A 102 -1.15 0.68 -9.99
N PHE A 103 -2.36 1.23 -10.01
CA PHE A 103 -2.93 2.01 -8.93
C PHE A 103 -4.28 1.44 -8.49
N ARG A 104 -4.66 1.72 -7.23
CA ARG A 104 -5.94 1.36 -6.62
C ARG A 104 -6.63 2.64 -6.11
N PRO A 105 -7.13 3.49 -7.02
CA PRO A 105 -7.70 4.79 -6.65
C PRO A 105 -9.01 4.69 -5.87
N MET A 106 -9.74 3.57 -5.96
CA MET A 106 -10.99 3.35 -5.25
C MET A 106 -10.83 2.35 -4.11
N ALA A 107 -11.68 2.45 -3.08
CA ALA A 107 -11.71 1.51 -1.96
C ALA A 107 -11.95 0.06 -2.43
N THR A 108 -12.81 -0.14 -3.43
CA THR A 108 -13.05 -1.44 -4.05
C THR A 108 -11.80 -2.04 -4.69
N ASP A 109 -10.96 -1.21 -5.29
CA ASP A 109 -9.71 -1.65 -5.91
C ASP A 109 -8.72 -2.08 -4.81
N ALA A 110 -8.62 -1.30 -3.72
CA ALA A 110 -7.80 -1.69 -2.58
C ALA A 110 -8.27 -3.00 -1.96
N MET A 111 -9.59 -3.20 -1.85
CA MET A 111 -10.17 -4.46 -1.39
C MET A 111 -9.77 -5.62 -2.31
N SER A 112 -9.86 -5.43 -3.63
CA SER A 112 -9.38 -6.41 -4.60
C SER A 112 -7.94 -6.81 -4.32
N TYR A 113 -7.05 -5.85 -4.05
CA TYR A 113 -5.66 -6.13 -3.71
C TYR A 113 -5.50 -6.93 -2.41
N PHE A 114 -6.21 -6.57 -1.33
CA PHE A 114 -6.05 -7.20 -0.02
C PHE A 114 -6.63 -8.61 0.05
N VAL A 115 -7.86 -8.78 -0.44
CA VAL A 115 -8.60 -10.05 -0.30
C VAL A 115 -8.60 -10.88 -1.57
N GLY A 116 -8.17 -10.33 -2.70
CA GLY A 116 -8.10 -10.98 -3.99
C GLY A 116 -9.38 -10.78 -4.80
N ALA A 117 -9.23 -10.68 -6.12
CA ALA A 117 -10.29 -10.36 -7.06
C ALA A 117 -11.51 -11.30 -6.95
N LYS A 118 -11.27 -12.58 -6.63
CA LYS A 118 -12.32 -13.60 -6.49
C LYS A 118 -13.28 -13.36 -5.32
N ASN A 119 -12.90 -12.51 -4.38
CA ASN A 119 -13.65 -12.22 -3.16
C ASN A 119 -14.31 -10.83 -3.20
N VAL A 120 -14.29 -10.16 -4.36
CA VAL A 120 -14.85 -8.83 -4.56
C VAL A 120 -15.79 -8.89 -5.75
N GLU A 121 -17.04 -8.46 -5.57
CA GLU A 121 -18.04 -8.51 -6.65
C GLU A 121 -17.90 -7.33 -7.63
N ASN A 122 -17.62 -6.12 -7.12
CA ASN A 122 -17.53 -4.89 -7.91
C ASN A 122 -16.18 -4.20 -7.72
N GLY A 123 -15.52 -3.83 -8.82
CA GLY A 123 -14.19 -3.22 -8.78
C GLY A 123 -13.04 -4.23 -8.56
N ALA A 124 -13.30 -5.51 -8.80
CA ALA A 124 -12.27 -6.55 -8.80
C ALA A 124 -11.27 -6.33 -9.95
N ILE A 125 -9.99 -6.41 -9.64
CA ILE A 125 -8.90 -6.34 -10.62
C ILE A 125 -8.29 -7.72 -10.72
N SER A 126 -8.42 -8.35 -11.89
CA SER A 126 -8.13 -9.77 -12.12
C SER A 126 -6.74 -10.25 -11.71
N GLU A 127 -5.73 -9.37 -11.74
CA GLU A 127 -4.36 -9.69 -11.32
C GLU A 127 -4.22 -9.89 -9.80
N ASP A 128 -5.18 -9.40 -9.00
CA ASP A 128 -5.06 -9.39 -7.56
C ASP A 128 -5.35 -10.77 -6.96
N GLY A 129 -4.29 -11.40 -6.43
CA GLY A 129 -4.35 -12.69 -5.75
C GLY A 129 -4.65 -12.63 -4.25
N GLY A 130 -4.85 -11.43 -3.68
CA GLY A 130 -5.09 -11.22 -2.25
C GLY A 130 -3.79 -11.19 -1.45
N PHE A 131 -3.32 -9.99 -1.16
CA PHE A 131 -2.10 -9.75 -0.38
C PHE A 131 -2.21 -10.30 1.04
N ALA A 132 -3.30 -9.98 1.75
CA ALA A 132 -3.46 -10.35 3.15
C ALA A 132 -3.59 -11.87 3.34
N ILE A 133 -4.17 -12.57 2.36
CA ILE A 133 -4.31 -14.03 2.40
C ILE A 133 -3.05 -14.76 1.88
N ASN A 134 -2.12 -14.06 1.23
CA ASN A 134 -0.80 -14.54 0.81
C ASN A 134 -0.80 -15.93 0.14
N GLY A 135 -1.68 -16.12 -0.86
CA GLY A 135 -1.82 -17.40 -1.56
C GLY A 135 -2.26 -18.55 -0.65
N GLY A 136 -3.10 -18.23 0.34
CA GLY A 136 -3.63 -19.18 1.32
C GLY A 136 -2.78 -19.35 2.58
N ARG A 137 -1.55 -18.82 2.60
CA ARG A 137 -0.62 -18.95 3.73
C ARG A 137 -0.87 -17.93 4.83
N GLY A 138 -1.54 -16.82 4.53
CA GLY A 138 -1.64 -15.64 5.41
C GLY A 138 -0.27 -15.07 5.81
N TRP A 139 -0.30 -14.10 6.71
CA TRP A 139 0.86 -13.55 7.40
C TRP A 139 0.80 -13.89 8.89
N ALA A 140 1.93 -14.27 9.47
CA ALA A 140 2.04 -14.42 10.92
C ALA A 140 2.28 -13.07 11.60
N ASP A 141 3.03 -12.20 10.94
CA ASP A 141 3.34 -10.86 11.43
C ASP A 141 3.70 -9.91 10.28
N VAL A 142 3.68 -8.61 10.57
CA VAL A 142 4.20 -7.53 9.71
C VAL A 142 5.07 -6.65 10.59
N VAL A 143 6.29 -6.33 10.17
CA VAL A 143 7.21 -5.48 10.93
C VAL A 143 7.53 -4.23 10.11
N PHE A 144 7.40 -3.07 10.75
CA PHE A 144 7.87 -1.80 10.21
C PHE A 144 9.28 -1.52 10.75
N ASP A 145 10.21 -1.18 9.86
CA ASP A 145 11.56 -0.70 10.19
C ASP A 145 11.65 0.76 9.73
N ASN A 146 11.59 1.68 10.68
CA ASN A 146 11.62 3.13 10.45
C ASN A 146 13.06 3.63 10.66
N HIS A 147 13.59 4.43 9.74
CA HIS A 147 14.96 4.98 9.77
C HIS A 147 14.98 6.49 10.04
#